data_AF-A0A3M1TYT8-F1
#
_entry.id   AF-A0A3M1TYT8-F1
#
_cell.length_a   1.000
_cell.length_b   1.000
_cell.length_c   1.000
_cell.angle_alpha   90.00
_cell.angle_beta   90.00
_cell.angle_gamma   90.00
#
_symmetry.space_group_name_H-M   'P 1'
#
loop_
_entity.id
_entity.type
_entity.pdbx_description
1 polymer ?
#
loop_
_entity_poly.entity_id
_entity_poly.type
_entity_poly.pdbx_seq_one_letter_code
_entity_poly.pdbx_strand_id
1 'polypeptide(L)'
;METYSHYNREEGWRRICEILASEGDGTDLLAMAHRLTRQLVRSPRDPWLRLARGVVETDLGRFEQAFQDFAYVERNARMPWLKAFSRGLLNELERWQLSVLSTLLSEDRAFRTAFRADARKALRDRGFCLSPMGHELLGALERTVLRNTALPPGLA
;
A
#
# COMPACT_ATOMS: atom_id res chain seq x y z
N MET A 1 10.02 -6.48 26.98
CA MET A 1 10.58 -6.47 25.61
C MET A 1 9.73 -5.60 24.69
N GLU A 2 9.18 -4.49 25.21
CA GLU A 2 8.19 -3.62 24.50
C GLU A 2 8.77 -2.24 24.15
N THR A 3 9.89 -1.85 24.74
CA THR A 3 10.52 -0.53 24.54
C THR A 3 11.21 -0.38 23.18
N TYR A 4 11.55 -1.48 22.50
CA TYR A 4 12.17 -1.45 21.16
C TYR A 4 11.17 -1.13 20.04
N SER A 5 9.86 -1.33 20.24
CA SER A 5 8.87 -1.26 19.14
C SER A 5 8.58 0.18 18.71
N HIS A 6 8.30 1.08 19.66
CA HIS A 6 7.98 2.48 19.37
C HIS A 6 9.20 3.29 18.90
N TYR A 7 10.35 3.10 19.58
CA TYR A 7 11.60 3.79 19.25
C TYR A 7 12.05 3.53 17.79
N ASN A 8 11.89 2.29 17.32
CA ASN A 8 12.27 1.91 15.95
C ASN A 8 11.31 2.46 14.88
N ARG A 9 10.06 2.79 15.23
CA ARG A 9 9.08 3.35 14.29
C ARG A 9 9.34 4.83 14.03
N GLU A 10 9.54 5.61 15.08
CA GLU A 10 9.88 7.03 14.96
C GLU A 10 11.21 7.21 14.22
N GLU A 11 12.20 6.39 14.56
CA GLU A 11 13.49 6.39 13.87
C GLU A 11 13.37 6.04 12.38
N GLY A 12 12.54 5.04 12.04
CA GLY A 12 12.26 4.68 10.65
C GLY A 12 11.65 5.84 9.85
N TRP A 13 10.65 6.50 10.43
CA TRP A 13 10.04 7.67 9.81
C TRP A 13 10.98 8.88 9.72
N ARG A 14 11.74 9.16 10.78
CA ARG A 14 12.76 10.21 10.78
C ARG A 14 13.73 10.02 9.61
N ARG A 15 14.22 8.79 9.42
CA ARG A 15 15.16 8.48 8.36
C ARG A 15 14.55 8.61 6.96
N ILE A 16 13.30 8.20 6.77
CA ILE A 16 12.57 8.44 5.53
C ILE A 16 12.46 9.94 5.26
N CYS A 17 12.00 10.72 6.24
CA CYS A 17 11.83 12.17 6.09
C CYS A 17 13.14 12.88 5.72
N GLU A 18 14.27 12.50 6.33
CA GLU A 18 15.60 13.02 5.96
C GLU A 18 15.93 12.77 4.48
N ILE A 19 15.66 11.55 3.98
CA ILE A 19 15.90 11.21 2.57
C ILE A 19 14.99 12.02 1.67
N LEU A 20 13.70 12.11 2.02
CA LEU A 20 12.72 12.88 1.26
C LEU A 20 13.11 14.37 1.20
N ALA A 21 13.65 14.93 2.28
CA ALA A 21 14.12 16.32 2.36
C ALA A 21 15.52 16.56 1.79
N SER A 22 16.32 15.52 1.53
CA SER A 22 17.76 15.66 1.27
C SER A 22 18.13 16.43 0.00
N GLU A 23 17.21 16.61 -0.96
CA GLU A 23 17.45 17.35 -2.20
C GLU A 23 16.12 17.85 -2.80
N GLY A 24 15.92 19.17 -2.89
CA GLY A 24 14.78 19.80 -3.57
C GLY A 24 13.58 20.12 -2.66
N ASP A 25 12.54 20.70 -3.27
CA ASP A 25 11.25 20.96 -2.61
C ASP A 25 10.51 19.63 -2.43
N GLY A 26 10.36 19.19 -1.18
CA GLY A 26 9.75 17.90 -0.81
C GLY A 26 8.24 17.81 -1.06
N THR A 27 7.67 18.72 -1.86
CA THR A 27 6.25 18.79 -2.20
C THR A 27 5.91 18.17 -3.56
N ASP A 28 6.85 18.12 -4.51
CA ASP A 28 6.63 17.47 -5.81
C ASP A 28 6.93 15.97 -5.73
N LEU A 29 5.88 15.20 -5.43
CA LEU A 29 5.94 13.74 -5.32
C LEU A 29 6.48 13.05 -6.58
N LEU A 30 6.17 13.56 -7.78
CA LEU A 30 6.64 12.94 -9.02
C LEU A 30 8.15 13.16 -9.20
N ALA A 31 8.62 14.38 -8.94
CA ALA A 31 10.05 14.68 -8.95
C ALA A 31 10.80 13.84 -7.89
N MET A 32 10.21 13.67 -6.70
CA MET A 32 10.77 12.82 -5.65
C MET A 32 10.87 11.36 -6.08
N ALA A 33 9.81 10.78 -6.65
CA ALA A 33 9.81 9.40 -7.16
C ALA A 33 10.89 9.18 -8.23
N HIS A 34 11.02 10.12 -9.18
CA HIS A 34 12.07 10.06 -10.21
C HIS A 34 13.48 10.16 -9.61
N ARG A 35 13.70 11.06 -8.64
CA ARG A 35 14.98 11.18 -7.93
C ARG A 35 15.35 9.90 -7.21
N LEU A 36 14.43 9.35 -6.41
CA LEU A 36 14.65 8.11 -5.65
C LEU A 36 14.92 6.93 -6.59
N THR A 37 14.23 6.86 -7.73
CA THR A 37 14.52 5.87 -8.77
C THR A 37 15.94 6.01 -9.32
N ARG A 38 16.40 7.22 -9.63
CA ARG A 38 17.80 7.45 -10.07
C ARG A 38 18.82 7.05 -9.00
N GLN A 39 18.53 7.33 -7.73
CA GLN A 39 19.41 6.94 -6.62
C GLN A 39 19.43 5.41 -6.46
N LEU A 40 18.29 4.73 -6.60
CA LEU A 40 18.20 3.27 -6.57
C LEU A 40 18.94 2.60 -7.75
N VAL A 41 19.04 3.24 -8.91
CA VAL A 41 19.90 2.74 -10.00
C VAL A 41 21.36 2.63 -9.55
N ARG A 42 21.83 3.60 -8.74
CA ARG A 42 23.19 3.62 -8.19
C ARG A 42 23.35 2.70 -6.98
N SER A 43 22.30 2.59 -6.17
CA SER A 43 22.27 1.84 -4.91
C SER A 43 21.06 0.89 -4.85
N PRO A 44 21.01 -0.17 -5.69
CA PRO A 44 19.79 -0.97 -5.92
C PRO A 44 19.32 -1.81 -4.72
N ARG A 45 20.19 -1.97 -3.73
CA ARG A 45 19.95 -2.74 -2.50
C ARG A 45 19.76 -1.86 -1.27
N ASP A 46 19.76 -0.53 -1.42
CA ASP A 46 19.55 0.37 -0.29
C ASP A 46 18.09 0.25 0.20
N PRO A 47 17.86 -0.29 1.41
CA PRO A 47 16.50 -0.48 1.89
C PRO A 47 15.83 0.86 2.24
N TRP A 48 16.57 1.89 2.61
CA TRP A 48 16.01 3.18 2.98
C TRP A 48 15.48 3.94 1.77
N LEU A 49 16.21 3.89 0.65
CA LEU A 49 15.73 4.45 -0.62
C LEU A 49 14.47 3.75 -1.12
N ARG A 50 14.35 2.43 -0.90
CA ARG A 50 13.13 1.68 -1.22
C ARG A 50 11.97 2.06 -0.32
N LEU A 51 12.18 2.15 1.00
CA LEU A 51 11.13 2.60 1.91
C LEU A 51 10.66 4.02 1.57
N ALA A 52 11.60 4.95 1.35
CA ALA A 52 11.27 6.32 0.97
C ALA A 52 10.50 6.36 -0.36
N ARG A 53 10.92 5.59 -1.37
CA ARG A 53 10.17 5.50 -2.63
C ARG A 53 8.80 4.89 -2.42
N GLY A 54 8.67 3.81 -1.65
CA GLY A 54 7.38 3.19 -1.37
C GLY A 54 6.38 4.14 -0.71
N VAL A 55 6.84 5.03 0.17
CA VAL A 55 6.00 6.10 0.75
C VAL A 55 5.54 7.07 -0.33
N VAL A 56 6.45 7.61 -1.14
CA VAL A 56 6.10 8.54 -2.22
C VAL A 56 5.18 7.91 -3.26
N GLU A 57 5.40 6.64 -3.63
CA GLU A 57 4.55 5.93 -4.59
C GLU A 57 3.17 5.61 -3.98
N THR A 58 3.07 5.44 -2.65
CA THR A 58 1.77 5.35 -1.96
C THR A 58 0.99 6.66 -2.10
N ASP A 59 1.64 7.80 -1.87
CA ASP A 59 1.02 9.13 -1.99
C ASP A 59 0.63 9.46 -3.44
N LEU A 60 1.37 8.93 -4.43
CA LEU A 60 1.04 9.01 -5.85
C LEU A 60 -0.06 8.02 -6.30
N GLY A 61 -0.57 7.17 -5.41
CA GLY A 61 -1.57 6.15 -5.74
C GLY A 61 -1.02 4.95 -6.54
N ARG A 62 0.30 4.81 -6.64
CA ARG A 62 0.98 3.73 -7.37
C ARG A 62 1.27 2.55 -6.43
N PHE A 63 0.21 1.95 -5.90
CA PHE A 63 0.28 0.96 -4.82
C PHE A 63 1.08 -0.29 -5.18
N GLU A 64 1.09 -0.72 -6.44
CA GLU A 64 1.90 -1.86 -6.88
C GLU A 64 3.39 -1.60 -6.65
N GLN A 65 3.90 -0.43 -7.05
CA GLN A 65 5.32 -0.10 -6.87
C GLN A 65 5.67 0.06 -5.38
N ALA A 66 4.78 0.68 -4.60
CA ALA A 66 4.94 0.80 -3.16
C ALA A 66 4.99 -0.56 -2.46
N PHE A 67 4.06 -1.46 -2.80
CA PHE A 67 4.01 -2.81 -2.27
C PHE A 67 5.30 -3.57 -2.58
N GLN A 68 5.78 -3.50 -3.83
CA GLN A 68 7.04 -4.15 -4.23
C GLN A 68 8.24 -3.65 -3.42
N ASP A 69 8.33 -2.34 -3.17
CA ASP A 69 9.43 -1.76 -2.40
C ASP A 69 9.41 -2.17 -0.93
N PHE A 70 8.26 -2.08 -0.28
CA PHE A 70 8.15 -2.51 1.11
C PHE A 70 8.35 -4.02 1.24
N ALA A 71 7.83 -4.83 0.31
CA ALA A 71 8.00 -6.28 0.34
C ALA A 71 9.45 -6.69 0.03
N TYR A 72 10.18 -5.90 -0.75
CA TYR A 72 11.62 -6.10 -0.92
C TYR A 72 12.34 -5.89 0.41
N VAL A 73 12.08 -4.79 1.11
CA VAL A 73 12.77 -4.47 2.38
C VAL A 73 12.43 -5.47 3.47
N GLU A 74 11.16 -5.88 3.58
CA GLU A 74 10.73 -6.91 4.53
C GLU A 74 11.53 -8.22 4.35
N ARG A 75 11.75 -8.65 3.11
CA ARG A 75 12.46 -9.91 2.82
C ARG A 75 13.97 -9.76 2.96
N ASN A 76 14.53 -8.66 2.47
CA ASN A 76 15.96 -8.54 2.18
C ASN A 76 16.75 -7.67 3.16
N ALA A 77 16.12 -6.83 3.99
CA ALA A 77 16.85 -5.97 4.91
C ALA A 77 17.71 -6.78 5.89
N ARG A 78 18.93 -6.33 6.17
CA ARG A 78 19.80 -7.01 7.15
C ARG A 78 19.31 -6.81 8.58
N MET A 79 18.73 -5.65 8.86
CA MET A 79 18.27 -5.27 10.21
C MET A 79 16.88 -5.85 10.49
N PRO A 80 16.71 -6.70 11.51
CA PRO A 80 15.40 -7.31 11.81
C PRO A 80 14.30 -6.28 12.09
N TRP A 81 14.63 -5.19 12.78
CA TRP A 81 13.68 -4.12 13.06
C TRP A 81 13.22 -3.40 11.79
N LEU A 82 14.10 -3.25 10.78
CA LEU A 82 13.73 -2.64 9.50
C LEU A 82 12.78 -3.53 8.70
N LYS A 83 12.95 -4.86 8.80
CA LYS A 83 11.97 -5.82 8.24
C LYS A 83 10.60 -5.63 8.90
N ALA A 84 10.57 -5.54 10.23
CA ALA A 84 9.34 -5.34 10.99
C ALA A 84 8.67 -4.00 10.69
N PHE A 85 9.46 -2.92 10.59
CA PHE A 85 8.99 -1.60 10.19
C PHE A 85 8.37 -1.63 8.78
N SER A 86 9.07 -2.23 7.81
CA SER A 86 8.56 -2.39 6.44
C SER A 86 7.28 -3.22 6.36
N ARG A 87 7.18 -4.30 7.17
CA ARG A 87 5.94 -5.07 7.32
C ARG A 87 4.79 -4.22 7.89
N GLY A 88 5.11 -3.33 8.83
CA GLY A 88 4.15 -2.35 9.34
C GLY A 88 3.56 -1.48 8.23
N LEU A 89 4.41 -0.94 7.36
CA LEU A 89 4.00 -0.13 6.20
C LEU A 89 3.16 -0.93 5.20
N LEU A 90 3.54 -2.17 4.90
CA LEU A 90 2.74 -3.08 4.06
C LEU A 90 1.33 -3.29 4.64
N ASN A 91 1.25 -3.60 5.93
CA ASN A 91 -0.01 -3.83 6.60
C ASN A 91 -0.88 -2.57 6.64
N GLU A 92 -0.27 -1.40 6.79
CA GLU A 92 -0.97 -0.10 6.74
C GLU A 92 -1.53 0.18 5.35
N LEU A 93 -0.71 0.00 4.31
CA LEU A 93 -1.12 0.14 2.91
C LEU A 93 -2.26 -0.83 2.57
N GLU A 94 -2.15 -2.10 2.96
CA GLU A 94 -3.17 -3.10 2.70
C GLU A 94 -4.48 -2.80 3.45
N ARG A 95 -4.42 -2.43 4.74
CA ARG A 95 -5.61 -2.03 5.49
C ARG A 95 -6.30 -0.82 4.88
N TRP A 96 -5.54 0.18 4.46
CA TRP A 96 -6.09 1.36 3.80
C TRP A 96 -6.77 0.97 2.48
N GLN A 97 -6.12 0.15 1.65
CA GLN A 97 -6.71 -0.34 0.40
C GLN A 97 -8.00 -1.13 0.61
N LEU A 98 -8.05 -2.01 1.62
CA LEU A 98 -9.26 -2.76 1.97
C LEU A 98 -10.40 -1.83 2.44
N SER A 99 -10.08 -0.75 3.15
CA SER A 99 -11.04 0.28 3.54
C SER A 99 -11.66 0.96 2.32
N VAL A 100 -10.83 1.46 1.40
CA VAL A 100 -11.29 2.07 0.14
C VAL A 100 -12.10 1.08 -0.69
N LEU A 101 -11.66 -0.17 -0.76
CA LEU A 101 -12.37 -1.22 -1.47
C LEU A 101 -13.77 -1.46 -0.90
N SER A 102 -13.92 -1.47 0.43
CA SER A 102 -15.22 -1.60 1.09
C SER A 102 -16.18 -0.48 0.69
N THR A 103 -15.70 0.76 0.64
CA THR A 103 -16.47 1.92 0.17
C THR A 103 -16.86 1.75 -1.30
N LEU A 104 -15.92 1.40 -2.19
CA LEU A 104 -16.20 1.19 -3.62
C LEU A 104 -17.22 0.08 -3.85
N LEU A 105 -17.11 -1.04 -3.14
CA LEU A 105 -18.09 -2.12 -3.23
C LEU A 105 -19.48 -1.72 -2.74
N SER A 106 -19.58 -0.75 -1.83
CA SER A 106 -20.84 -0.28 -1.25
C SER A 106 -21.51 0.81 -2.09
N GLU A 107 -20.72 1.72 -2.68
CA GLU A 107 -21.21 2.95 -3.30
C GLU A 107 -21.12 2.92 -4.83
N ASP A 108 -20.06 2.33 -5.40
CA ASP A 108 -19.83 2.32 -6.85
C ASP A 108 -20.46 1.07 -7.49
N ARG A 109 -21.66 1.24 -8.07
CA ARG A 109 -22.38 0.15 -8.76
C ARG A 109 -21.59 -0.43 -9.94
N ALA A 110 -20.88 0.41 -10.71
CA ALA A 110 -20.13 -0.03 -11.87
C ALA A 110 -18.94 -0.89 -11.42
N PHE A 111 -18.19 -0.42 -10.41
CA PHE A 111 -17.10 -1.19 -9.81
C PHE A 111 -17.59 -2.51 -9.23
N ARG A 112 -18.68 -2.50 -8.45
CA ARG A 112 -19.26 -3.72 -7.86
C ARG A 112 -19.67 -4.74 -8.92
N THR A 113 -20.21 -4.29 -10.04
CA THR A 113 -20.59 -5.16 -11.16
C THR A 113 -19.35 -5.77 -11.82
N ALA A 114 -18.34 -4.95 -12.10
CA ALA A 114 -17.06 -5.42 -12.65
C ALA A 114 -16.36 -6.40 -11.69
N PHE A 115 -16.39 -6.12 -10.39
CA PHE A 115 -15.79 -6.96 -9.35
C PHE A 115 -16.45 -8.33 -9.25
N ARG A 116 -17.79 -8.42 -9.33
CA ARG A 116 -18.51 -9.70 -9.37
C ARG A 116 -18.18 -10.53 -10.61
N ALA A 117 -17.90 -9.87 -11.74
CA ALA A 117 -17.54 -10.56 -12.98
C ALA A 117 -16.09 -11.07 -12.93
N ASP A 118 -15.16 -10.22 -12.51
CA ASP A 118 -13.75 -10.56 -12.33
C ASP A 118 -13.10 -9.64 -11.28
N ALA A 119 -13.06 -10.10 -10.03
CA ALA A 119 -12.53 -9.34 -8.91
C ALA A 119 -11.05 -8.96 -9.11
N ARG A 120 -10.23 -9.87 -9.66
CA ARG A 120 -8.80 -9.62 -9.86
C ARG A 120 -8.59 -8.55 -10.92
N LYS A 121 -9.33 -8.61 -12.03
CA LYS A 121 -9.26 -7.57 -13.07
C LYS A 121 -9.78 -6.23 -12.54
N ALA A 122 -10.93 -6.20 -11.87
CA ALA A 122 -11.50 -4.95 -11.33
C ALA A 122 -10.56 -4.25 -10.34
N LEU A 123 -9.88 -5.01 -9.47
CA LEU A 123 -8.87 -4.49 -8.56
C LEU A 123 -7.67 -3.89 -9.30
N ARG A 124 -7.10 -4.64 -10.25
CA ARG A 124 -5.96 -4.17 -11.06
C ARG A 124 -6.30 -2.92 -11.87
N ASP A 125 -7.48 -2.89 -12.51
CA ASP A 125 -7.94 -1.76 -13.30
C ASP A 125 -8.11 -0.48 -12.45
N ARG A 126 -8.28 -0.62 -11.12
CA ARG A 126 -8.33 0.48 -10.14
C ARG A 126 -7.02 0.69 -9.38
N GLY A 127 -5.95 -0.02 -9.75
CA GLY A 127 -4.62 0.12 -9.16
C GLY A 127 -4.42 -0.57 -7.80
N PHE A 128 -5.37 -1.37 -7.33
CA PHE A 128 -5.23 -2.08 -6.06
C PHE A 128 -4.22 -3.23 -6.16
N CYS A 129 -3.39 -3.37 -5.14
CA CYS A 129 -2.42 -4.44 -4.97
C CYS A 129 -2.54 -5.03 -3.57
N LEU A 130 -3.05 -6.26 -3.48
CA LEU A 130 -3.27 -6.95 -2.21
C LEU A 130 -2.30 -8.12 -2.05
N SER A 131 -1.98 -8.45 -0.80
CA SER A 131 -1.24 -9.67 -0.50
C SER A 131 -2.11 -10.91 -0.79
N PRO A 132 -1.53 -12.13 -0.82
CA PRO A 132 -2.32 -13.36 -0.89
C PRO A 132 -3.40 -13.43 0.20
N MET A 133 -3.09 -12.98 1.43
CA MET A 133 -4.04 -12.90 2.52
C MET A 133 -5.15 -11.88 2.23
N GLY A 134 -4.81 -10.70 1.71
CA GLY A 134 -5.79 -9.71 1.27
C GLY A 134 -6.74 -10.26 0.20
N HIS A 135 -6.22 -11.07 -0.73
CA HIS A 135 -7.03 -11.78 -1.72
C HIS A 135 -7.98 -12.81 -1.11
N GLU A 136 -7.58 -13.53 -0.05
CA GLU A 136 -8.47 -14.44 0.69
C GLU A 136 -9.62 -13.67 1.38
N LEU A 137 -9.32 -12.50 1.93
CA LEU A 137 -10.31 -11.64 2.59
C LEU A 137 -11.35 -11.05 1.63
N LEU A 138 -11.07 -10.99 0.32
CA LEU A 138 -12.03 -10.52 -0.69
C LEU A 138 -13.32 -11.34 -0.69
N GLY A 139 -13.23 -12.66 -0.54
CA GLY A 139 -14.41 -13.52 -0.50
C GLY A 139 -15.28 -13.26 0.73
N ALA A 140 -14.69 -12.81 1.84
CA ALA A 140 -15.44 -12.38 3.02
C ALA A 140 -16.10 -11.00 2.80
N LEU A 141 -15.36 -10.05 2.23
CA LEU A 141 -15.87 -8.71 1.92
C LEU A 141 -17.03 -8.74 0.94
N GLU A 142 -16.93 -9.55 -0.12
CA GLU A 142 -18.00 -9.74 -1.08
C GLU A 142 -19.29 -10.22 -0.39
N ARG A 143 -19.21 -11.26 0.45
CA ARG A 143 -20.39 -11.80 1.15
C ARG A 143 -21.02 -10.78 2.11
N THR A 144 -20.20 -9.98 2.79
CA THR A 144 -20.69 -9.00 3.77
C THR A 144 -21.32 -7.78 3.10
N VAL A 145 -20.65 -7.20 2.08
CA VAL A 145 -21.12 -5.96 1.43
C VAL A 145 -22.26 -6.24 0.44
N LEU A 146 -22.22 -7.37 -0.27
CA LEU A 146 -23.26 -7.68 -1.25
C LEU A 146 -24.58 -8.14 -0.61
N ARG A 147 -24.55 -8.77 0.57
CA ARG A 147 -25.78 -9.14 1.30
C ARG A 147 -26.52 -7.91 1.83
N ASN A 148 -25.79 -6.88 2.24
CA ASN A 148 -26.39 -5.64 2.77
C ASN A 148 -26.86 -4.66 1.68
N THR A 149 -26.54 -4.93 0.41
CA THR A 149 -26.94 -4.06 -0.72
C THR A 149 -27.97 -4.70 -1.65
N ALA A 150 -28.55 -5.84 -1.25
CA ALA A 150 -29.79 -6.31 -1.83
C ALA A 150 -30.89 -5.29 -1.50
N LEU A 151 -31.39 -4.57 -2.52
CA LEU A 151 -32.63 -3.80 -2.37
C LEU A 151 -33.71 -4.74 -1.80
N PRO A 152 -34.55 -4.27 -0.86
CA PRO A 152 -35.71 -5.04 -0.44
C PRO A 152 -36.54 -5.40 -1.70
N PRO A 153 -37.13 -6.60 -1.76
CA PRO A 153 -38.00 -6.96 -2.87
C PRO A 153 -39.20 -6.00 -2.88
N GLY A 154 -39.25 -5.09 -3.87
CA GLY A 154 -40.33 -4.12 -4.01
C GLY A 154 -40.01 -2.78 -4.71
N LEU A 155 -38.76 -2.50 -5.09
CA LEU A 155 -38.40 -1.26 -5.80
C LEU A 155 -37.49 -1.53 -7.02
N ALA A 156 -38.02 -2.25 -8.01
CA ALA A 156 -37.45 -2.37 -9.35
C ALA A 156 -38.53 -2.04 -10.39
#